data_AF-A0A937J119-F1
#
_entry.id   AF-A0A937J119-F1
#
_cell.length_a   1.000
_cell.length_b   1.000
_cell.length_c   1.000
_cell.angle_alpha   90.00
_cell.angle_beta   90.00
_cell.angle_gamma   90.00
#
_symmetry.space_group_name_H-M   'P 1'
#
loop_
_entity.id
_entity.type
_entity.pdbx_description
1 polymer ?
#
loop_
_entity_poly.entity_id
_entity_poly.type
_entity_poly.pdbx_seq_one_letter_code
_entity_poly.pdbx_strand_id
1 'polypeptide(L)'
;MTAMLRDHRKGAISLTEPYEASSVQGGIEYIRDKRHETLDDAATFFDEGHIWLEQFEQFVVVMRSPYELELSCFAYLLKDLPWDRGKAQELALEGDFGQYLATAPFFGMNPPRLDLYYHIDSLFPDNLVIFRYKELAAEIERHIASYLESGYQVPHEN
;
A
#
# COMPACT_ATOMS: atom_id res chain seq x y z
N MET A 1 -2.07 0.28 10.07
CA MET A 1 -3.22 -0.44 9.49
C MET A 1 -2.98 -1.94 9.43
N THR A 2 -1.91 -2.42 8.77
CA THR A 2 -1.62 -3.86 8.62
C THR A 2 -1.58 -4.65 9.93
N ALA A 3 -0.91 -4.15 10.98
CA ALA A 3 -0.89 -4.82 12.28
C ALA A 3 -2.29 -4.94 12.90
N MET A 4 -3.09 -3.87 12.86
CA MET A 4 -4.48 -3.88 13.34
C MET A 4 -5.34 -4.91 12.59
N LEU A 5 -5.23 -4.96 11.26
CA LEU A 5 -5.95 -5.95 10.46
C LEU A 5 -5.51 -7.37 10.81
N ARG A 6 -4.21 -7.60 10.92
CA ARG A 6 -3.64 -8.90 11.30
C ARG A 6 -4.15 -9.38 12.67
N ASP A 7 -4.21 -8.48 13.64
CA ASP A 7 -4.46 -8.84 15.04
C ASP A 7 -5.95 -8.88 15.39
N HIS A 8 -6.82 -8.25 14.56
CA HIS A 8 -8.24 -8.09 14.87
C HIS A 8 -9.21 -8.44 13.73
N ARG A 9 -8.76 -8.86 12.54
CA ARG A 9 -9.70 -9.22 11.46
C ARG A 9 -10.41 -10.54 11.78
N LYS A 10 -11.74 -10.56 11.59
CA LYS A 10 -12.55 -11.79 11.66
C LYS A 10 -12.27 -12.74 10.50
N GLY A 11 -12.05 -14.01 10.79
CA GLY A 11 -11.91 -15.05 9.76
C GLY A 11 -10.50 -15.18 9.20
N ALA A 12 -10.37 -15.82 8.03
CA ALA A 12 -9.08 -16.07 7.42
C ALA A 12 -8.43 -14.77 6.91
N ILE A 13 -7.10 -14.69 7.06
CA ILE A 13 -6.28 -13.56 6.63
C ILE A 13 -5.19 -14.09 5.71
N SER A 14 -5.05 -13.49 4.53
CA SER A 14 -3.92 -13.76 3.64
C SER A 14 -3.09 -12.50 3.45
N LEU A 15 -1.76 -12.62 3.45
CA LEU A 15 -0.80 -11.52 3.36
C LEU A 15 0.30 -11.86 2.36
N THR A 16 0.53 -10.98 1.39
CA THR A 16 1.67 -11.08 0.46
C THR A 16 2.94 -10.53 1.10
N GLU A 17 3.99 -11.34 1.22
CA GLU A 17 5.30 -10.91 1.71
C GLU A 17 6.43 -11.54 0.89
N PRO A 18 7.59 -10.86 0.75
CA PRO A 18 8.70 -11.31 -0.07
C PRO A 18 9.53 -12.42 0.62
N TYR A 19 8.87 -13.48 1.08
CA TYR A 19 9.51 -14.66 1.68
C TYR A 19 10.06 -15.63 0.63
N GLU A 20 10.91 -16.54 1.09
CA GLU A 20 11.40 -17.66 0.26
C GLU A 20 10.29 -18.66 -0.11
N ALA A 21 9.26 -18.80 0.74
CA ALA A 21 8.13 -19.70 0.53
C ALA A 21 6.83 -19.21 1.23
N SER A 22 5.69 -19.61 0.68
CA SER A 22 4.37 -19.43 1.32
C SER A 22 4.27 -20.28 2.60
N SER A 23 3.56 -19.78 3.61
CA SER A 23 3.43 -20.47 4.89
C SER A 23 2.15 -20.09 5.64
N VAL A 24 1.79 -20.84 6.68
CA VAL A 24 0.70 -20.47 7.58
C VAL A 24 1.26 -20.31 8.99
N GLN A 25 1.14 -19.11 9.57
CA GLN A 25 1.60 -18.82 10.92
C GLN A 25 0.54 -18.00 11.66
N GLY A 26 0.12 -18.49 12.83
CA GLY A 26 -0.87 -17.80 13.67
C GLY A 26 -2.24 -17.64 13.01
N GLY A 27 -2.62 -18.54 12.09
CA GLY A 27 -3.89 -18.45 11.34
C GLY A 27 -3.86 -17.49 10.15
N ILE A 28 -2.71 -16.87 9.87
CA ILE A 28 -2.49 -16.02 8.70
C ILE A 28 -1.79 -16.86 7.63
N GLU A 29 -2.34 -16.83 6.42
CA GLU A 29 -1.70 -17.37 5.23
C GLU A 29 -0.76 -16.31 4.65
N TYR A 30 0.53 -16.64 4.58
CA TYR A 30 1.53 -15.81 3.92
C TYR A 30 1.72 -16.33 2.51
N ILE A 31 1.42 -15.50 1.53
CA ILE A 31 1.58 -15.79 0.11
C ILE A 31 2.92 -15.20 -0.34
N ARG A 32 3.76 -16.03 -0.95
CA ARG A 32 5.03 -15.58 -1.53
C ARG A 32 4.76 -14.65 -2.71
N ASP A 33 5.00 -13.36 -2.53
CA ASP A 33 5.02 -12.38 -3.62
C ASP A 33 5.75 -11.07 -3.20
N LYS A 34 6.03 -10.19 -4.15
CA LYS A 34 6.42 -8.81 -3.93
C LYS A 34 5.23 -8.00 -3.38
N ARG A 35 5.51 -6.75 -3.01
CA ARG A 35 4.43 -5.77 -2.79
C ARG A 35 3.86 -5.37 -4.16
N HIS A 36 2.53 -5.36 -4.25
CA HIS A 36 1.82 -4.84 -5.41
C HIS A 36 1.58 -3.36 -5.17
N GLU A 37 2.26 -2.51 -5.94
CA GLU A 37 2.21 -1.07 -5.73
C GLU A 37 1.02 -0.47 -6.46
N THR A 38 0.74 -0.90 -7.69
CA THR A 38 -0.39 -0.43 -8.49
C THR A 38 -1.59 -1.37 -8.46
N LEU A 39 -2.75 -0.86 -8.88
CA LEU A 39 -3.97 -1.68 -8.95
C LEU A 39 -3.89 -2.73 -10.08
N ASP A 40 -3.19 -2.41 -11.17
CA ASP A 40 -2.84 -3.37 -12.24
C ASP A 40 -1.90 -4.49 -11.74
N ASP A 41 -0.89 -4.17 -10.92
CA ASP A 41 -0.02 -5.19 -10.30
C ASP A 41 -0.84 -6.14 -9.42
N ALA A 42 -1.85 -5.63 -8.71
CA ALA A 42 -2.74 -6.44 -7.88
C ALA A 42 -3.69 -7.29 -8.74
N ALA A 43 -4.27 -6.72 -9.81
CA ALA A 43 -5.13 -7.43 -10.74
C ALA A 43 -4.41 -8.63 -11.37
N THR A 44 -3.18 -8.40 -11.84
CA THR A 44 -2.34 -9.43 -12.46
C THR A 44 -2.08 -10.58 -11.47
N PHE A 45 -1.74 -10.25 -10.23
CA PHE A 45 -1.50 -11.24 -9.18
C PHE A 45 -2.72 -12.13 -8.91
N PHE A 46 -3.90 -11.52 -8.76
CA PHE A 46 -5.11 -12.29 -8.46
C PHE A 46 -5.60 -13.10 -9.68
N ASP A 47 -5.41 -12.60 -10.91
CA ASP A 47 -5.75 -13.33 -12.14
C ASP A 47 -4.96 -14.64 -12.29
N GLU A 48 -3.68 -14.66 -11.91
CA GLU A 48 -2.88 -15.89 -11.85
C GLU A 48 -3.48 -16.93 -10.88
N GLY A 49 -4.20 -16.47 -9.86
CA GLY A 49 -4.98 -17.30 -8.93
C GLY A 49 -6.42 -17.57 -9.36
N HIS A 50 -6.84 -17.09 -10.54
CA HIS A 50 -8.22 -17.08 -11.03
C HIS A 50 -9.22 -16.37 -10.09
N ILE A 51 -8.72 -15.40 -9.34
CA ILE A 51 -9.52 -14.50 -8.51
C ILE A 51 -9.57 -13.16 -9.23
N TRP A 52 -10.77 -12.64 -9.45
CA TRP A 52 -10.97 -11.37 -10.14
C TRP A 52 -11.23 -10.29 -9.13
N LEU A 53 -10.80 -9.06 -9.41
CA LEU A 53 -10.92 -8.00 -8.44
C LEU A 53 -12.41 -7.72 -8.11
N GLU A 54 -13.29 -7.81 -9.09
CA GLU A 54 -14.74 -7.63 -8.96
C GLU A 54 -15.40 -8.63 -8.00
N GLN A 55 -14.72 -9.73 -7.66
CA GLN A 55 -15.22 -10.72 -6.71
C GLN A 55 -15.02 -10.31 -5.25
N PHE A 56 -14.17 -9.33 -4.98
CA PHE A 56 -14.00 -8.80 -3.64
C PHE A 56 -15.17 -7.89 -3.30
N GLU A 57 -15.65 -8.00 -2.06
CA GLU A 57 -16.67 -7.09 -1.56
C GLU A 57 -16.21 -5.63 -1.61
N GLN A 58 -14.91 -5.40 -1.33
CA GLN A 58 -14.33 -4.07 -1.34
C GLN A 58 -12.81 -4.11 -1.53
N PHE A 59 -12.27 -3.15 -2.28
CA PHE A 59 -10.86 -2.75 -2.22
C PHE A 59 -10.68 -1.44 -1.49
N VAL A 60 -9.60 -1.34 -0.75
CA VAL A 60 -9.25 -0.12 -0.05
C VAL A 60 -7.89 0.37 -0.51
N VAL A 61 -7.86 1.60 -1.00
CA VAL A 61 -6.61 2.33 -1.27
C VAL A 61 -6.54 3.49 -0.30
N VAL A 62 -5.40 3.63 0.39
CA VAL A 62 -5.17 4.73 1.33
C VAL A 62 -4.35 5.82 0.64
N MET A 63 -4.98 6.97 0.41
CA MET A 63 -4.36 8.12 -0.25
C MET A 63 -3.90 9.14 0.78
N ARG A 64 -2.61 9.49 0.70
CA ARG A 64 -1.97 10.54 1.50
C ARG A 64 -1.65 11.76 0.64
N SER A 65 -1.48 12.92 1.27
CA SER A 65 -1.02 14.12 0.58
C SER A 65 0.29 13.85 -0.17
N PRO A 66 0.43 14.25 -1.45
CA PRO A 66 1.65 14.03 -2.22
C PRO A 66 2.88 14.67 -1.57
N TYR A 67 2.72 15.81 -0.90
CA TYR A 67 3.82 16.48 -0.17
C TYR A 67 4.35 15.62 0.99
N GLU A 68 3.45 15.00 1.75
CA GLU A 68 3.85 14.14 2.86
C GLU A 68 4.45 12.82 2.37
N LEU A 69 3.98 12.34 1.21
CA LEU A 69 4.54 11.16 0.58
C LEU A 69 5.99 11.41 0.12
N GLU A 70 6.30 12.58 -0.44
CA GLU A 70 7.69 12.93 -0.81
C GLU A 70 8.61 12.97 0.41
N LEU A 71 8.15 13.59 1.50
CA LEU A 71 8.89 13.59 2.76
C LEU A 71 9.13 12.16 3.28
N SER A 72 8.09 11.33 3.24
CA SER A 72 8.17 9.93 3.67
C SER A 72 9.09 9.11 2.77
N CYS A 73 9.08 9.35 1.46
CA CYS A 73 9.90 8.66 0.48
C CYS A 73 11.38 9.03 0.67
N PHE A 74 11.68 10.33 0.78
CA PHE A 74 13.03 10.81 1.08
C PHE A 74 13.58 10.19 2.38
N ALA A 75 12.80 10.24 3.47
CA ALA A 75 13.18 9.66 4.75
C ALA A 75 13.35 8.12 4.70
N TYR A 76 12.60 7.45 3.83
CA TYR A 76 12.74 6.01 3.59
C TYR A 76 14.03 5.69 2.82
N LEU A 77 14.30 6.41 1.72
CA LEU A 77 15.48 6.19 0.87
C LEU A 77 16.79 6.46 1.58
N LEU A 78 16.80 7.37 2.57
CA LEU A 78 17.94 7.59 3.47
C LEU A 78 18.37 6.35 4.28
N LYS A 79 17.52 5.31 4.35
CA LYS A 79 17.86 4.06 5.04
C LYS A 79 18.82 3.17 4.26
N ASP A 80 19.13 3.52 3.01
CA ASP A 80 20.10 2.83 2.15
C ASP A 80 19.86 1.30 2.07
N LEU A 81 18.60 0.92 1.80
CA LEU A 81 18.24 -0.49 1.72
C LEU A 81 18.72 -1.09 0.39
N PRO A 82 19.19 -2.35 0.37
CA PRO A 82 19.89 -2.93 -0.78
C PRO A 82 19.00 -3.21 -2.02
N TRP A 83 17.68 -3.18 -1.82
CA TRP A 83 16.67 -3.33 -2.88
C TRP A 83 16.21 -2.00 -3.47
N ASP A 84 16.37 -0.90 -2.73
CA ASP A 84 16.20 0.42 -3.27
C ASP A 84 17.44 0.72 -4.11
N ARG A 85 17.25 1.10 -5.37
CA ARG A 85 18.35 1.41 -6.31
C ARG A 85 17.93 2.50 -7.27
N GLY A 86 18.89 3.30 -7.71
CA GLY A 86 18.74 4.25 -8.80
C GLY A 86 18.67 5.70 -8.34
N LYS A 87 18.30 6.58 -9.29
CA LYS A 87 18.58 8.02 -9.18
C LYS A 87 17.90 8.70 -7.98
N ALA A 88 16.69 8.28 -7.61
CA ALA A 88 15.99 8.85 -6.47
C ALA A 88 16.72 8.54 -5.14
N GLN A 89 17.23 7.32 -4.98
CA GLN A 89 17.99 6.95 -3.79
C GLN A 89 19.34 7.66 -3.73
N GLU A 90 20.05 7.75 -4.86
CA GLU A 90 21.31 8.52 -4.95
C GLU A 90 21.11 9.96 -4.47
N LEU A 91 20.07 10.64 -4.99
CA LEU A 91 19.73 12.01 -4.61
C LEU A 91 19.30 12.12 -3.14
N ALA A 92 18.58 11.11 -2.62
CA ALA A 92 18.19 11.10 -1.21
C ALA A 92 19.43 10.99 -0.30
N LEU A 93 20.37 10.10 -0.64
CA LEU A 93 21.61 9.87 0.12
C LEU A 93 22.59 11.05 0.09
N GLU A 94 22.48 11.95 -0.90
CA GLU A 94 23.17 13.25 -0.88
C GLU A 94 22.69 14.15 0.28
N GLY A 95 21.52 13.88 0.86
CA GLY A 95 21.00 14.52 2.07
C GLY A 95 20.33 15.89 1.84
N ASP A 96 20.25 16.36 0.60
CA ASP A 96 19.57 17.62 0.24
C ASP A 96 18.14 17.36 -0.23
N PHE A 97 17.18 17.59 0.67
CA PHE A 97 15.76 17.42 0.38
C PHE A 97 15.25 18.37 -0.73
N GLY A 98 15.79 19.59 -0.82
CA GLY A 98 15.40 20.55 -1.86
C GLY A 98 15.83 20.08 -3.25
N GLN A 99 17.07 19.59 -3.35
CA GLN A 99 17.61 19.02 -4.58
C GLN A 99 16.87 17.72 -4.98
N TYR A 100 16.53 16.89 -3.99
CA TYR A 100 15.70 15.71 -4.18
C TYR A 100 14.36 16.07 -4.81
N LEU A 101 13.61 17.01 -4.23
CA LEU A 101 12.31 17.45 -4.76
C LEU A 101 12.40 18.04 -6.18
N ALA A 102 13.51 18.69 -6.51
CA ALA A 102 13.70 19.30 -7.82
C ALA A 102 14.01 18.28 -8.94
N THR A 103 14.48 17.09 -8.59
CA THR A 103 15.15 16.19 -9.55
C THR A 103 14.65 14.75 -9.49
N ALA A 104 14.28 14.26 -8.31
CA ALA A 104 13.84 12.89 -8.13
C ALA A 104 12.48 12.67 -8.83
N PRO A 105 12.29 11.55 -9.54
CA PRO A 105 10.99 11.21 -10.06
C PRO A 105 10.03 10.84 -8.92
N PHE A 106 8.85 11.46 -8.87
CA PHE A 106 7.81 11.18 -7.88
C PHE A 106 7.39 9.71 -7.98
N PHE A 107 7.67 8.91 -6.93
CA PHE A 107 7.46 7.46 -6.93
C PHE A 107 8.05 6.75 -8.16
N GLY A 108 9.23 7.17 -8.61
CA GLY A 108 9.89 6.54 -9.76
C GLY A 108 9.27 6.87 -11.12
N MET A 109 8.27 7.76 -11.18
CA MET A 109 7.57 8.12 -12.41
C MET A 109 7.66 9.62 -12.72
N ASN A 110 7.87 9.96 -14.00
CA ASN A 110 7.78 11.33 -14.52
C ASN A 110 7.15 11.29 -15.93
N PRO A 111 5.92 11.81 -16.13
CA PRO A 111 5.10 12.52 -15.14
C PRO A 111 4.59 11.61 -14.01
N PRO A 112 4.22 12.18 -12.83
CA PRO A 112 3.58 11.41 -11.76
C PRO A 112 2.32 10.68 -12.25
N ARG A 113 2.18 9.39 -11.91
CA ARG A 113 1.04 8.54 -12.32
C ARG A 113 0.31 7.96 -11.11
N LEU A 114 -0.23 8.85 -10.27
CA LEU A 114 -1.06 8.45 -9.12
C LEU A 114 -2.32 7.69 -9.56
N ASP A 115 -2.79 7.93 -10.78
CA ASP A 115 -3.94 7.25 -11.37
C ASP A 115 -3.82 5.73 -11.39
N LEU A 116 -2.61 5.18 -11.50
CA LEU A 116 -2.35 3.73 -11.49
C LEU A 116 -2.71 3.05 -10.16
N TYR A 117 -2.86 3.81 -9.08
CA TYR A 117 -3.21 3.29 -7.77
C TYR A 117 -4.74 3.17 -7.58
N TYR A 118 -5.54 3.73 -8.49
CA TYR A 118 -7.01 3.73 -8.36
C TYR A 118 -7.77 3.54 -9.69
N HIS A 119 -7.07 3.29 -10.79
CA HIS A 119 -7.66 2.86 -12.06
C HIS A 119 -7.05 1.54 -12.54
N ILE A 120 -7.86 0.75 -13.25
CA ILE A 120 -7.45 -0.39 -14.09
C ILE A 120 -7.99 -0.14 -15.48
N ASP A 121 -7.17 -0.25 -16.52
CA ASP A 121 -7.59 0.05 -17.90
C ASP A 121 -8.29 1.42 -18.03
N SER A 122 -7.84 2.41 -17.25
CA SER A 122 -8.45 3.75 -17.14
C SER A 122 -9.86 3.80 -16.55
N LEU A 123 -10.35 2.72 -15.94
CA LEU A 123 -11.62 2.63 -15.24
C LEU A 123 -11.43 2.64 -13.72
N PHE A 124 -12.34 3.30 -13.02
CA PHE A 124 -12.41 3.28 -11.56
C PHE A 124 -13.33 2.13 -11.13
N PRO A 125 -12.84 1.09 -10.42
CA PRO A 125 -13.68 -0.05 -10.06
C PRO A 125 -14.81 0.34 -9.09
N ASP A 126 -16.00 -0.23 -9.29
CA ASP A 126 -17.19 0.08 -8.47
C ASP A 126 -17.03 -0.33 -6.99
N ASN A 127 -16.22 -1.37 -6.71
CA ASN A 127 -15.93 -1.86 -5.37
C ASN A 127 -14.65 -1.24 -4.77
N LEU A 128 -14.02 -0.26 -5.45
CA LEU A 128 -12.87 0.47 -4.92
C LEU A 128 -13.32 1.62 -4.00
N VAL A 129 -12.73 1.67 -2.81
CA VAL A 129 -12.94 2.73 -1.82
C VAL A 129 -11.61 3.40 -1.49
N ILE A 130 -11.59 4.73 -1.60
CA ILE A 130 -10.40 5.52 -1.27
C ILE A 130 -10.52 6.07 0.15
N PHE A 131 -9.58 5.69 1.00
CA PHE A 131 -9.43 6.28 2.33
C PHE A 131 -8.50 7.48 2.24
N ARG A 132 -8.92 8.61 2.81
CA ARG A 132 -8.03 9.75 3.01
C ARG A 132 -7.21 9.50 4.26
N TYR A 133 -5.88 9.51 4.14
CA TYR A 133 -4.97 9.21 5.24
C TYR A 133 -5.20 10.11 6.47
N LYS A 134 -5.47 11.40 6.25
CA LYS A 134 -5.80 12.36 7.32
C LYS A 134 -7.11 12.09 8.07
N GLU A 135 -7.95 11.21 7.53
CA GLU A 135 -9.23 10.80 8.11
C GLU A 135 -9.25 9.27 8.31
N LEU A 136 -8.07 8.62 8.30
CA LEU A 136 -7.95 7.17 8.27
C LEU A 136 -8.73 6.50 9.39
N ALA A 137 -8.79 7.13 10.56
CA ALA A 137 -9.57 6.64 11.68
C ALA A 137 -11.06 6.54 11.36
N ALA A 138 -11.64 7.64 10.90
CA ALA A 138 -13.04 7.69 10.50
C ALA A 138 -13.33 6.77 9.30
N GLU A 139 -12.40 6.64 8.36
CA GLU A 139 -12.55 5.74 7.19
C GLU A 139 -12.52 4.25 7.62
N ILE A 140 -11.63 3.86 8.54
CA ILE A 140 -11.59 2.51 9.14
C ILE A 140 -12.91 2.20 9.87
N GLU A 141 -13.38 3.12 10.70
CA GLU A 141 -14.66 2.95 11.40
C GLU A 141 -15.83 2.77 10.44
N ARG A 142 -15.86 3.54 9.35
CA ARG A 142 -16.96 3.53 8.37
C ARG A 142 -16.97 2.26 7.51
N HIS A 143 -15.79 1.81 7.07
CA HIS A 143 -15.68 0.81 6.01
C HIS A 143 -15.14 -0.53 6.48
N ILE A 144 -14.40 -0.58 7.59
CA ILE A 144 -13.64 -1.77 8.01
C ILE A 144 -14.14 -2.35 9.34
N ALA A 145 -14.73 -1.54 10.23
CA ALA A 145 -15.11 -1.97 11.58
C ALA A 145 -15.97 -3.24 11.63
N SER A 146 -16.89 -3.44 10.68
CA SER A 146 -17.74 -4.63 10.60
C SER A 146 -16.94 -5.94 10.48
N TYR A 147 -15.77 -5.86 9.86
CA TYR A 147 -14.86 -6.97 9.61
C TYR A 147 -13.89 -7.23 10.77
N LEU A 148 -13.87 -6.38 11.80
CA LEU A 148 -12.96 -6.46 12.94
C LEU A 148 -13.65 -7.06 14.17
N GLU A 149 -12.89 -7.82 14.96
CA GLU A 149 -13.22 -8.24 16.32
C GLU A 149 -13.20 -7.04 17.27
N SER A 150 -13.91 -7.14 18.40
CA SER A 150 -13.95 -6.06 19.39
C SER A 150 -12.57 -5.74 19.98
N GLY A 151 -12.35 -4.48 20.35
CA GLY A 151 -11.14 -4.05 21.06
C GLY A 151 -9.96 -3.69 20.15
N TYR A 152 -10.17 -3.60 18.84
CA TYR A 152 -9.16 -3.02 17.94
C TYR A 152 -8.90 -1.56 18.30
N GLN A 153 -7.65 -1.16 18.12
CA GLN A 153 -7.26 0.23 18.16
C GLN A 153 -6.96 0.71 16.76
N VAL A 154 -7.63 1.79 16.37
CA VAL A 154 -7.30 2.48 15.14
C VAL A 154 -5.86 3.00 15.23
N PRO A 155 -5.00 2.73 14.23
CA PRO A 155 -3.64 3.25 14.23
C PRO A 155 -3.65 4.77 14.33
N HIS A 156 -2.77 5.33 15.18
CA HIS A 156 -2.68 6.78 15.39
C HIS A 156 -2.54 7.54 14.07
N GLU A 157 -3.26 8.66 13.99
CA GLU A 157 -3.02 9.73 13.01
C GLU A 157 -1.56 10.20 13.14
N ASN A 158 -0.85 10.34 12.01
CA ASN A 158 0.44 11.06 11.99
C ASN A 158 0.18 12.56 12.18
#